data_AF-A0AAE4QB41-F1
#
_entry.id   AF-A0AAE4QB41-F1
#
_cell.length_a   1.000
_cell.length_b   1.000
_cell.length_c   1.000
_cell.angle_alpha   90.00
_cell.angle_beta   90.00
_cell.angle_gamma   90.00
#
_symmetry.space_group_name_H-M   'P 1'
#
loop_
_entity.id
_entity.type
_entity.pdbx_description
1 polymer ?
#
loop_
_entity_poly.entity_id
_entity_poly.type
_entity_poly.pdbx_seq_one_letter_code
_entity_poly.pdbx_strand_id
1 'polypeptide(L)'
;NRVGTKEHSKGYNKAVKDLGFDDVESAKDALKAFKEWQESQKSESEKQTEILNAKDKELEEARANNKALNAKLAAMSLGVNAESIDDVIALSERLVTDETSIEDAIKTVLGKYPHFGQTKDKAPKITVAGNPSADNGQGSVSKEDFAKMSYQEKLDLKLKNKNLYDQLKGN
;
A
#
# COMPACT_ATOMS: atom_id res chain seq x y z
N ASN A 1 75.72 -30.48 24.59
CA ASN A 1 74.32 -30.25 24.18
C ASN A 1 74.08 -30.16 22.65
N ARG A 2 74.88 -30.80 21.78
CA ARG A 2 74.72 -30.70 20.30
C ARG A 2 73.90 -31.83 19.65
N VAL A 3 73.70 -32.96 20.35
CA VAL A 3 72.99 -34.14 19.82
C VAL A 3 71.47 -33.94 19.90
N GLY A 4 70.95 -33.44 21.03
CA GLY A 4 69.52 -33.14 21.19
C GLY A 4 68.98 -32.10 20.19
N THR A 5 69.77 -31.09 19.83
CA THR A 5 69.36 -30.06 18.84
C THR A 5 69.24 -30.61 17.42
N LYS A 6 70.08 -31.60 17.05
CA LYS A 6 70.04 -32.23 15.72
C LYS A 6 68.91 -33.26 15.57
N GLU A 7 68.58 -33.97 16.65
CA GLU A 7 67.44 -34.88 16.63
C GLU A 7 66.11 -34.12 16.67
N HIS A 8 66.04 -33.04 17.44
CA HIS A 8 64.87 -32.16 17.46
C HIS A 8 64.61 -31.52 16.09
N SER A 9 65.66 -31.09 15.37
CA SER A 9 65.48 -30.52 14.02
C SER A 9 65.09 -31.57 12.97
N LYS A 10 65.59 -32.81 13.08
CA LYS A 10 65.19 -33.93 12.20
C LYS A 10 63.75 -34.38 12.43
N GLY A 11 63.32 -34.50 13.69
CA GLY A 11 61.94 -34.85 14.03
C GLY A 11 60.95 -33.78 13.58
N TYR A 12 61.31 -32.50 13.75
CA TYR A 12 60.49 -31.37 13.33
C TYR A 12 60.33 -31.28 11.80
N ASN A 13 61.41 -31.43 11.04
CA ASN A 13 61.34 -31.46 9.57
C ASN A 13 60.56 -32.68 9.02
N LYS A 14 60.66 -33.84 9.70
CA LYS A 14 59.88 -35.01 9.30
C LYS A 14 58.38 -34.79 9.50
N ALA A 15 57.98 -34.22 10.63
CA ALA A 15 56.58 -33.89 10.89
C ALA A 15 56.01 -32.90 9.87
N VAL A 16 56.80 -31.90 9.43
CA VAL A 16 56.37 -30.93 8.41
C VAL A 16 56.19 -31.58 7.03
N LYS A 17 57.08 -32.51 6.66
CA LYS A 17 56.92 -33.32 5.44
C LYS A 17 55.73 -34.28 5.49
N ASP A 18 55.47 -34.91 6.64
CA ASP A 18 54.31 -35.79 6.82
C ASP A 18 52.98 -35.01 6.69
N LEU A 19 52.99 -33.70 6.97
CA LEU A 19 51.85 -32.79 6.74
C LEU A 19 51.74 -32.29 5.28
N GLY A 20 52.66 -32.72 4.40
CA GLY A 20 52.65 -32.39 2.97
C GLY A 20 53.42 -31.12 2.59
N PHE A 21 54.23 -30.56 3.49
CA PHE A 21 55.04 -29.37 3.23
C PHE A 21 56.53 -29.72 3.11
N ASP A 22 57.22 -29.14 2.12
CA ASP A 22 58.62 -29.49 1.83
C ASP A 22 59.59 -29.06 2.94
N ASP A 23 59.31 -27.92 3.58
CA ASP A 23 60.05 -27.40 4.73
C ASP A 23 59.20 -26.48 5.64
N VAL A 24 59.78 -26.09 6.78
CA VAL A 24 59.12 -25.27 7.82
C VAL A 24 58.69 -23.90 7.31
N GLU A 25 59.46 -23.29 6.41
CA GLU A 25 59.11 -21.96 5.86
C GLU A 25 57.93 -22.09 4.90
N SER A 26 57.92 -23.11 4.03
CA SER A 26 56.78 -23.39 3.16
C SER A 26 55.48 -23.63 3.94
N ALA A 27 55.55 -24.29 5.11
CA ALA A 27 54.40 -24.50 5.98
C ALA A 27 53.91 -23.20 6.65
N LYS A 28 54.83 -22.31 7.04
CA LYS A 28 54.46 -21.00 7.60
C LYS A 28 53.83 -20.09 6.55
N ASP A 29 54.39 -20.06 5.35
CA ASP A 29 53.87 -19.26 4.24
C ASP A 29 52.49 -19.74 3.80
N ALA A 30 52.27 -21.06 3.71
CA ALA A 30 50.96 -21.62 3.43
C ALA A 30 49.92 -21.29 4.51
N LEU A 31 50.31 -21.36 5.80
CA LEU A 31 49.43 -21.00 6.90
C LEU A 31 49.09 -19.50 6.90
N LYS A 32 50.04 -18.65 6.52
CA LYS A 32 49.84 -17.21 6.38
C LYS A 32 48.89 -16.90 5.21
N ALA A 33 49.12 -17.48 4.03
CA ALA A 33 48.25 -17.33 2.88
C ALA A 33 46.84 -17.86 3.14
N PHE A 34 46.72 -18.98 3.88
CA PHE A 34 45.41 -19.51 4.29
C PHE A 34 44.68 -18.59 5.26
N LYS A 35 45.38 -18.01 6.24
CA LYS A 35 44.78 -17.01 7.14
C LYS A 35 44.33 -15.77 6.38
N GLU A 36 45.14 -15.24 5.48
CA GLU A 36 44.81 -14.08 4.65
C GLU A 36 43.60 -14.37 3.74
N TRP A 37 43.52 -15.57 3.15
CA TRP A 37 42.36 -16.02 2.38
C TRP A 37 41.11 -16.20 3.26
N GLN A 38 41.26 -16.74 4.46
CA GLN A 38 40.14 -16.94 5.37
C GLN A 38 39.59 -15.60 5.90
N GLU A 39 40.47 -14.63 6.15
CA GLU A 39 40.11 -13.25 6.50
C GLU A 39 39.49 -12.51 5.32
N SER A 40 40.01 -12.69 4.10
CA SER A 40 39.43 -12.06 2.90
C SER A 40 38.05 -12.65 2.55
N GLN A 41 37.88 -13.97 2.63
CA GLN A 41 36.59 -14.63 2.44
C GLN A 41 35.57 -14.27 3.53
N LYS A 42 35.99 -14.18 4.79
CA LYS A 42 35.11 -13.68 5.86
C LYS A 42 34.69 -12.24 5.60
N SER A 43 35.64 -11.37 5.24
CA SER A 43 35.34 -9.97 4.92
C SER A 43 34.42 -9.83 3.70
N GLU A 44 34.63 -10.61 2.64
CA GLU A 44 33.76 -10.59 1.47
C GLU A 44 32.38 -11.19 1.76
N SER A 45 32.30 -12.27 2.55
CA SER A 45 31.04 -12.89 2.96
C SER A 45 30.24 -11.97 3.88
N GLU A 46 30.88 -11.27 4.81
CA GLU A 46 30.25 -10.25 5.65
C GLU A 46 29.73 -9.09 4.79
N LYS A 47 30.52 -8.58 3.84
CA LYS A 47 30.07 -7.55 2.88
C LYS A 47 28.91 -8.01 2.02
N GLN A 48 28.93 -9.24 1.50
CA GLN A 48 27.81 -9.79 0.73
C GLN A 48 26.56 -9.92 1.59
N THR A 49 26.70 -10.35 2.84
CA THR A 49 25.57 -10.47 3.77
C THR A 49 24.98 -9.10 4.10
N GLU A 50 25.81 -8.07 4.33
CA GLU A 50 25.35 -6.70 4.53
C GLU A 50 24.64 -6.14 3.30
N ILE A 51 25.19 -6.37 2.08
CA ILE A 51 24.55 -5.96 0.83
C ILE A 51 23.21 -6.67 0.65
N LEU A 52 23.14 -7.99 0.90
CA LEU A 52 21.91 -8.76 0.80
C LEU A 52 20.87 -8.26 1.80
N ASN A 53 21.24 -8.07 3.06
CA ASN A 53 20.34 -7.54 4.08
C ASN A 53 19.84 -6.12 3.74
N ALA A 54 20.73 -5.26 3.21
CA ALA A 54 20.35 -3.93 2.75
C ALA A 54 19.38 -4.00 1.56
N LYS A 55 19.62 -4.92 0.62
CA LYS A 55 18.76 -5.13 -0.55
C LYS A 55 17.41 -5.72 -0.17
N ASP A 56 17.37 -6.69 0.73
CA ASP A 56 16.12 -7.27 1.23
C ASP A 56 15.29 -6.23 1.97
N LYS A 57 15.93 -5.38 2.77
CA LYS A 57 15.26 -4.26 3.43
C LYS A 57 14.70 -3.24 2.42
N GLU A 58 15.51 -2.84 1.44
CA GLU A 58 15.08 -1.93 0.36
C GLU A 58 13.91 -2.53 -0.44
N LEU A 59 13.94 -3.84 -0.67
CA LEU A 59 12.90 -4.57 -1.39
C LEU A 59 11.61 -4.65 -0.57
N GLU A 60 11.68 -4.95 0.72
CA GLU A 60 10.52 -4.92 1.62
C GLU A 60 9.91 -3.52 1.73
N GLU A 61 10.74 -2.48 1.85
CA GLU A 61 10.27 -1.08 1.83
C GLU A 61 9.60 -0.72 0.50
N ALA A 62 10.19 -1.12 -0.64
CA ALA A 62 9.61 -0.90 -1.95
C ALA A 62 8.28 -1.65 -2.13
N ARG A 63 8.18 -2.90 -1.65
CA ARG A 63 6.93 -3.68 -1.67
C ARG A 63 5.86 -3.05 -0.80
N ALA A 64 6.20 -2.64 0.42
CA ALA A 64 5.28 -1.97 1.33
C ALA A 64 4.75 -0.67 0.72
N ASN A 65 5.63 0.14 0.14
CA ASN A 65 5.24 1.38 -0.56
C ASN A 65 4.35 1.08 -1.77
N ASN A 66 4.68 0.07 -2.58
CA ASN A 66 3.87 -0.29 -3.73
C ASN A 66 2.46 -0.76 -3.32
N LYS A 67 2.36 -1.57 -2.26
CA LYS A 67 1.08 -2.00 -1.68
C LYS A 67 0.26 -0.81 -1.19
N ALA A 68 0.87 0.10 -0.44
CA ALA A 68 0.21 1.30 0.06
C ALA A 68 -0.30 2.20 -1.08
N LEU A 69 0.52 2.42 -2.12
CA LEU A 69 0.13 3.22 -3.28
C LEU A 69 -1.02 2.56 -4.07
N ASN A 70 -0.95 1.25 -4.31
CA ASN A 70 -2.02 0.51 -4.98
C ASN A 70 -3.33 0.58 -4.18
N ALA A 71 -3.26 0.46 -2.85
CA ALA A 71 -4.43 0.60 -1.98
C ALA A 71 -5.04 2.01 -2.04
N LYS A 72 -4.20 3.06 -2.04
CA LYS A 72 -4.66 4.46 -2.23
C LYS A 72 -5.33 4.66 -3.58
N LEU A 73 -4.74 4.13 -4.65
CA LEU A 73 -5.30 4.23 -6.01
C LEU A 73 -6.65 3.52 -6.08
N ALA A 74 -6.74 2.30 -5.54
CA ALA A 74 -7.99 1.54 -5.45
C ALA A 74 -9.07 2.30 -4.67
N ALA A 75 -8.74 2.83 -3.50
CA ALA A 75 -9.67 3.61 -2.67
C ALA A 75 -10.20 4.85 -3.42
N MET A 76 -9.30 5.62 -4.05
CA MET A 76 -9.70 6.77 -4.87
C MET A 76 -10.60 6.37 -6.03
N SER A 77 -10.27 5.28 -6.71
CA SER A 77 -11.03 4.78 -7.87
C SER A 77 -12.42 4.26 -7.49
N LEU A 78 -12.56 3.73 -6.27
CA LEU A 78 -13.84 3.30 -5.69
C LEU A 78 -14.65 4.45 -5.10
N GLY A 79 -14.17 5.69 -5.22
CA GLY A 79 -14.90 6.88 -4.80
C GLY A 79 -14.88 7.12 -3.31
N VAL A 80 -13.83 6.70 -2.61
CA VAL A 80 -13.58 7.08 -1.21
C VAL A 80 -13.29 8.59 -1.15
N ASN A 81 -13.77 9.27 -0.10
CA ASN A 81 -13.44 10.67 0.18
C ASN A 81 -11.92 10.80 0.43
N ALA A 82 -11.28 11.81 -0.16
CA ALA A 82 -9.84 12.07 -0.03
C ALA A 82 -9.38 12.16 1.44
N GLU A 83 -10.22 12.72 2.31
CA GLU A 83 -9.92 12.85 3.75
C GLU A 83 -9.98 11.51 4.51
N SER A 84 -10.61 10.49 3.93
CA SER A 84 -10.85 9.19 4.57
C SER A 84 -10.12 8.03 3.91
N ILE A 85 -9.29 8.29 2.90
CA ILE A 85 -8.56 7.24 2.16
C ILE A 85 -7.73 6.38 3.12
N ASP A 86 -6.92 7.01 3.96
CA ASP A 86 -5.99 6.30 4.84
C ASP A 86 -6.74 5.49 5.90
N ASP A 87 -7.84 6.02 6.45
CA ASP A 87 -8.70 5.30 7.40
C ASP A 87 -9.36 4.07 6.76
N VAL A 88 -9.89 4.23 5.53
CA VAL A 88 -10.51 3.13 4.79
C VAL A 88 -9.48 2.05 4.45
N ILE A 89 -8.27 2.42 4.05
CA ILE A 89 -7.19 1.45 3.80
C ILE A 89 -6.85 0.69 5.08
N ALA A 90 -6.65 1.38 6.20
CA ALA A 90 -6.33 0.74 7.48
C ALA A 90 -7.44 -0.22 7.97
N LEU A 91 -8.71 0.10 7.71
CA LEU A 91 -9.83 -0.81 7.97
C LEU A 91 -9.85 -1.99 6.99
N SER A 92 -9.57 -1.74 5.72
CA SER A 92 -9.61 -2.74 4.65
C SER A 92 -8.46 -3.75 4.75
N GLU A 93 -7.28 -3.32 5.18
CA GLU A 93 -6.11 -4.20 5.38
C GLU A 93 -6.38 -5.33 6.37
N ARG A 94 -7.25 -5.10 7.37
CA ARG A 94 -7.67 -6.14 8.33
C ARG A 94 -8.61 -7.19 7.72
N LEU A 95 -9.21 -6.88 6.58
CA LEU A 95 -10.14 -7.75 5.86
C LEU A 95 -9.46 -8.45 4.67
N VAL A 96 -8.24 -8.04 4.30
CA VAL A 96 -7.46 -8.71 3.26
C VAL A 96 -7.03 -10.08 3.76
N THR A 97 -7.34 -11.09 2.98
CA THR A 97 -6.96 -12.49 3.17
C THR A 97 -6.43 -13.02 1.84
N ASP A 98 -5.94 -14.25 1.79
CA ASP A 98 -5.47 -14.86 0.54
C ASP A 98 -6.57 -14.93 -0.55
N GLU A 99 -7.85 -14.90 -0.14
CA GLU A 99 -9.01 -14.93 -1.04
C GLU A 99 -9.61 -13.54 -1.31
N THR A 100 -9.33 -12.54 -0.46
CA THR A 100 -9.98 -11.21 -0.53
C THR A 100 -8.97 -10.14 -0.89
N SER A 101 -9.13 -9.55 -2.08
CA SER A 101 -8.29 -8.45 -2.54
C SER A 101 -8.52 -7.17 -1.72
N ILE A 102 -7.53 -6.26 -1.74
CA ILE A 102 -7.68 -4.94 -1.09
C ILE A 102 -8.86 -4.14 -1.66
N GLU A 103 -9.16 -4.29 -2.95
CA GLU A 103 -10.31 -3.63 -3.58
C GLU A 103 -11.64 -4.14 -3.03
N ASP A 104 -11.77 -5.45 -2.85
CA ASP A 104 -13.00 -6.05 -2.33
C ASP A 104 -13.19 -5.77 -0.84
N ALA A 105 -12.08 -5.71 -0.09
CA ALA A 105 -12.08 -5.21 1.27
C ALA A 105 -12.56 -3.75 1.35
N ILE A 106 -12.07 -2.87 0.47
CA ILE A 106 -12.51 -1.47 0.41
C ILE A 106 -14.01 -1.37 0.08
N LYS A 107 -14.51 -2.14 -0.88
CA LYS A 107 -15.96 -2.20 -1.19
C LYS A 107 -16.78 -2.62 0.03
N THR A 108 -16.29 -3.59 0.79
CA THR A 108 -16.93 -4.07 2.02
C THR A 108 -16.99 -2.97 3.08
N VAL A 109 -15.89 -2.22 3.25
CA VAL A 109 -15.84 -1.07 4.17
C VAL A 109 -16.81 0.02 3.72
N LEU A 110 -16.84 0.37 2.43
CA LEU A 110 -17.78 1.37 1.90
C LEU A 110 -19.24 0.95 2.07
N GLY A 111 -19.56 -0.34 1.90
CA GLY A 111 -20.90 -0.86 2.13
C GLY A 111 -21.34 -0.73 3.59
N LYS A 112 -20.44 -0.98 4.54
CA LYS A 112 -20.71 -0.84 5.99
C LYS A 112 -20.69 0.62 6.45
N TYR A 113 -19.87 1.46 5.82
CA TYR A 113 -19.62 2.84 6.19
C TYR A 113 -19.74 3.77 4.98
N PRO A 114 -20.98 4.06 4.52
CA PRO A 114 -21.19 4.86 3.31
C PRO A 114 -20.67 6.30 3.40
N HIS A 115 -20.48 6.82 4.63
CA HIS A 115 -19.96 8.17 4.87
C HIS A 115 -18.50 8.34 4.43
N PHE A 116 -17.75 7.24 4.25
CA PHE A 116 -16.42 7.29 3.66
C PHE A 116 -16.44 7.47 2.15
N GLY A 117 -17.58 7.29 1.49
CA GLY A 117 -17.72 7.58 0.07
C GLY A 117 -17.80 9.09 -0.20
N GLN A 118 -17.46 9.49 -1.42
CA GLN A 118 -17.68 10.84 -1.94
C GLN A 118 -19.19 11.15 -1.84
N THR A 119 -19.55 12.03 -0.91
CA THR A 119 -20.90 12.55 -0.85
C THR A 119 -21.10 13.45 -2.07
N LYS A 120 -21.95 13.04 -3.02
CA LYS A 120 -22.58 14.02 -3.91
C LYS A 120 -23.29 15.00 -2.99
N ASP A 121 -22.85 16.25 -2.95
CA ASP A 121 -23.40 17.30 -2.09
C ASP A 121 -24.91 17.19 -2.03
N LYS A 122 -25.43 16.61 -0.93
CA LYS A 122 -26.84 16.72 -0.63
C LYS A 122 -27.00 18.14 -0.15
N ALA A 123 -27.35 19.03 -1.08
CA ALA A 123 -27.70 20.41 -0.77
C ALA A 123 -28.57 20.44 0.50
N PRO A 124 -28.26 21.31 1.47
CA PRO A 124 -28.99 21.36 2.73
C PRO A 124 -30.48 21.55 2.42
N LYS A 125 -31.29 20.56 2.83
CA LYS A 125 -32.75 20.67 2.74
C LYS A 125 -33.19 21.63 3.84
N ILE A 126 -33.32 22.91 3.52
CA ILE A 126 -33.91 23.89 4.43
C ILE A 126 -35.37 23.48 4.62
N THR A 127 -35.66 22.77 5.71
CA THR A 127 -37.03 22.62 6.19
C THR A 127 -37.34 23.84 7.03
N VAL A 128 -38.13 24.76 6.49
CA VAL A 128 -38.74 25.84 7.28
C VAL A 128 -39.58 25.18 8.38
N ALA A 129 -39.35 25.57 9.63
CA ALA A 129 -40.12 25.07 10.77
C ALA A 129 -41.61 25.40 10.55
N GLY A 130 -42.45 24.36 10.38
CA GLY A 130 -43.90 24.53 10.39
C GLY A 130 -44.76 23.63 9.50
N ASN A 131 -44.21 22.86 8.55
CA ASN A 131 -45.06 21.95 7.77
C ASN A 131 -44.33 20.70 7.26
N PRO A 132 -44.52 19.52 7.89
CA PRO A 132 -44.04 18.25 7.36
C PRO A 132 -45.07 17.72 6.36
N SER A 133 -45.09 18.28 5.15
CA SER A 133 -45.79 17.65 4.03
C SER A 133 -44.80 16.80 3.25
N ALA A 134 -45.04 15.49 3.30
CA ALA A 134 -44.35 14.44 2.57
C ALA A 134 -44.16 14.80 1.08
N ASP A 135 -42.95 14.63 0.56
CA ASP A 135 -42.72 13.68 -0.53
C ASP A 135 -43.29 14.14 -1.89
N ASN A 136 -42.52 14.72 -2.80
CA ASN A 136 -41.63 13.97 -3.69
C ASN A 136 -40.68 14.96 -4.40
N GLY A 137 -39.45 14.52 -4.66
CA GLY A 137 -38.40 15.30 -5.33
C GLY A 137 -38.66 15.60 -6.82
N GLN A 138 -39.69 16.38 -7.13
CA GLN A 138 -39.89 17.04 -8.42
C GLN A 138 -40.03 18.54 -8.17
N GLY A 139 -39.18 19.33 -8.83
CA GLY A 139 -38.98 20.75 -8.58
C GLY A 139 -40.28 21.51 -8.30
N SER A 140 -40.33 22.16 -7.15
CA SER A 140 -41.45 22.97 -6.71
C SER A 140 -41.52 24.26 -7.52
N VAL A 141 -42.14 24.21 -8.70
CA VAL A 141 -42.64 25.42 -9.37
C VAL A 141 -43.91 25.83 -8.63
N SER A 142 -43.89 27.00 -7.99
CA SER A 142 -45.09 27.55 -7.33
C SER A 142 -46.12 28.03 -8.37
N LYS A 143 -47.38 28.25 -7.97
CA LYS A 143 -48.40 28.81 -8.88
C LYS A 143 -48.03 30.23 -9.33
N GLU A 144 -47.41 31.01 -8.45
CA GLU A 144 -46.93 32.36 -8.74
C GLU A 144 -45.80 32.35 -9.77
N ASP A 145 -44.89 31.38 -9.68
CA ASP A 145 -43.82 31.21 -10.66
C ASP A 145 -44.36 30.71 -11.99
N PHE A 146 -45.32 29.77 -11.97
CA PHE A 146 -46.01 29.32 -13.17
C PHE A 146 -46.73 30.46 -13.88
N ALA A 147 -47.37 31.39 -13.17
CA ALA A 147 -48.01 32.54 -13.80
C ALA A 147 -47.01 33.40 -14.58
N LYS A 148 -45.80 33.58 -14.04
CA LYS A 148 -44.71 34.38 -14.60
C LYS A 148 -43.90 33.67 -15.70
N MET A 149 -44.00 32.35 -15.81
CA MET A 149 -43.30 31.59 -16.87
C MET A 149 -43.78 31.98 -18.27
N SER A 150 -42.84 31.99 -19.20
CA SER A 150 -43.11 32.13 -20.63
C SER A 150 -43.89 30.92 -21.17
N TYR A 151 -44.49 31.10 -22.36
CA TYR A 151 -45.24 30.02 -23.01
C TYR A 151 -44.37 28.78 -23.29
N GLN A 152 -43.09 28.98 -23.65
CA GLN A 152 -42.16 27.89 -23.93
C GLN A 152 -41.84 27.08 -22.68
N GLU A 153 -41.61 27.75 -21.55
CA GLU A 153 -41.34 27.10 -20.26
C GLU A 153 -42.55 26.33 -19.74
N LYS A 154 -43.76 26.88 -19.93
CA LYS A 154 -45.02 26.19 -19.61
C LYS A 154 -45.21 24.93 -20.46
N LEU A 155 -44.81 24.97 -21.73
CA LEU A 155 -44.90 23.82 -22.64
C LEU A 155 -43.89 22.73 -22.26
N ASP A 156 -42.66 23.12 -21.95
CA ASP A 156 -41.62 22.20 -21.48
C ASP A 156 -42.00 21.54 -20.15
N LEU A 157 -42.61 22.31 -19.23
CA LEU A 157 -43.17 21.77 -17.98
C LEU A 157 -44.29 20.75 -18.25
N LYS A 158 -45.17 21.02 -19.21
CA LYS A 158 -46.24 20.09 -19.61
C LYS A 158 -45.68 18.78 -20.20
N LEU A 159 -44.58 18.87 -20.97
CA LEU A 159 -43.90 17.72 -21.57
C LEU A 159 -43.16 16.88 -20.52
N LYS A 160 -42.48 17.53 -19.58
CA LYS A 160 -41.67 16.86 -18.55
C LYS A 160 -42.51 16.35 -17.38
N ASN A 161 -43.54 17.09 -16.97
CA ASN A 161 -44.41 16.73 -15.86
C ASN A 161 -45.84 17.26 -16.07
N LYS A 162 -46.63 16.49 -16.84
CA LYS A 162 -48.03 16.81 -17.16
C LYS A 162 -48.89 16.99 -15.89
N ASN A 163 -48.69 16.16 -14.87
CA ASN A 163 -49.48 16.22 -13.64
C ASN A 163 -49.25 17.54 -12.89
N LEU A 164 -47.99 17.99 -12.79
CA LEU A 164 -47.64 19.27 -12.18
C LEU A 164 -48.19 20.45 -13.00
N TYR A 165 -48.10 20.40 -14.33
CA TYR A 165 -48.70 21.43 -15.19
C TYR A 165 -50.21 21.54 -14.99
N ASP A 166 -50.93 20.41 -14.92
CA ASP A 166 -52.39 20.41 -14.72
C ASP A 166 -52.77 20.91 -13.32
N GLN A 167 -51.98 20.60 -12.28
CA GLN A 167 -52.14 21.11 -10.91
C GLN A 167 -51.90 22.62 -10.79
N LEU A 168 -50.96 23.17 -11.55
CA LEU A 168 -50.64 24.60 -11.54
C LEU A 168 -51.57 25.44 -12.43
N LYS A 169 -52.18 24.81 -13.45
CA LYS A 169 -53.15 25.46 -14.34
C LYS A 169 -54.58 25.44 -13.79
N GLY A 170 -54.95 24.44 -12.97
CA GLY A 170 -56.27 24.35 -12.34
C GLY A 170 -56.43 25.31 -11.17
N ASN A 171 -57.59 25.99 -11.09
CA ASN A 171 -58.01 26.98 -10.08
C ASN A 171 -57.37 26.76 -8.70
#